data_AF-A0A928QBQ0-F1
#
_entry.id   AF-A0A928QBQ0-F1
#
_cell.length_a   1.000
_cell.length_b   1.000
_cell.length_c   1.000
_cell.angle_alpha   90.00
_cell.angle_beta   90.00
_cell.angle_gamma   90.00
#
_symmetry.space_group_name_H-M   'P 1'
#
loop_
_entity.id
_entity.type
_entity.pdbx_description
1 polymer ?
#
loop_
_entity_poly.entity_id
_entity_poly.type
_entity_poly.pdbx_seq_one_letter_code
_entity_poly.pdbx_strand_id
1 'polypeptide(L)'
;MISARYFTLKRSVTMKKQPIFCLCLAAVTAMTGAAFPVMPAAAAAPASPIINRNGSVYSDQQSTAYAACNDVYYDAWKGVEGSYLAFDLSEVPEAQRKLVDFAWYSTAWNSYDYTVKKESGQAAPAAYTISVNAAEGGSYPTEGWVEVAKVTENVYHSRQHLVDMEGYRWVQISIETAQSSGSVSLNVDIHDCSSGVDSWIFYGDSITAGGMTTFSTGDGNFADHVYDLTGCYPAQENGGIGGIFSTDGRNNIDRWLADFPGTYVSIAYGTNDCWGNQTGAEKYYENLAYMIEAIEAAGKVAVLPTIPYSTEPGITANIESYNAQVYAIYEAYPSVIKGPDFYGIIEENPSYLSGDGVHPNSEGYNAMRKIWAETMAEAIYLAEDVPDAYKAGDVNEDGSLSMADIVLFAKHLVCETPLDTEHWNVTADLNGDGVLDITDYSLVKRAVLLVTPMPLGGA
;
A
#
# COMPACT_ATOMS: atom_id res chain seq x y z
N MET A 1 -80.82 -28.09 -7.43
CA MET A 1 -81.34 -29.16 -6.56
C MET A 1 -80.27 -29.52 -5.55
N ILE A 2 -80.51 -29.19 -4.26
CA ILE A 2 -80.24 -29.93 -2.99
C ILE A 2 -79.09 -30.97 -3.06
N SER A 3 -78.02 -30.95 -2.25
CA SER A 3 -78.03 -31.08 -0.78
C SER A 3 -76.68 -30.70 -0.13
N ALA A 4 -76.77 -30.19 1.10
CA ALA A 4 -75.70 -29.90 2.04
C ALA A 4 -75.01 -31.15 2.64
N ARG A 5 -73.77 -30.96 3.14
CA ARG A 5 -73.38 -31.27 4.54
C ARG A 5 -72.05 -30.61 4.92
N TYR A 6 -72.09 -29.90 6.04
CA TYR A 6 -71.00 -29.26 6.76
C TYR A 6 -70.11 -30.29 7.46
N PHE A 7 -68.80 -30.03 7.53
CA PHE A 7 -67.96 -30.44 8.66
C PHE A 7 -66.88 -29.38 8.93
N THR A 8 -66.99 -28.76 10.11
CA THR A 8 -66.09 -27.74 10.63
C THR A 8 -65.11 -28.40 11.58
N LEU A 9 -63.80 -28.22 11.38
CA LEU A 9 -62.79 -28.62 12.37
C LEU A 9 -62.26 -27.37 13.08
N LYS A 10 -62.67 -27.19 14.34
CA LYS A 10 -62.05 -26.26 15.30
C LYS A 10 -60.83 -26.94 15.92
N ARG A 11 -59.68 -26.26 15.96
CA ARG A 11 -58.74 -26.38 17.09
C ARG A 11 -58.16 -25.01 17.45
N SER A 12 -58.42 -24.68 18.71
CA SER A 12 -57.97 -23.52 19.47
C SER A 12 -56.51 -23.68 19.87
N VAL A 13 -55.69 -22.64 19.74
CA VAL A 13 -54.51 -22.45 20.60
C VAL A 13 -54.51 -21.00 21.11
N THR A 14 -54.52 -20.93 22.43
CA THR A 14 -54.61 -19.78 23.31
C THR A 14 -53.28 -19.03 23.35
N MET A 15 -53.27 -17.72 23.06
CA MET A 15 -52.14 -16.85 23.38
C MET A 15 -52.07 -16.66 24.91
N LYS A 16 -51.02 -17.18 25.54
CA LYS A 16 -50.67 -16.85 26.93
C LYS A 16 -49.84 -15.56 26.95
N LYS A 17 -50.42 -14.50 27.52
CA LYS A 17 -49.68 -13.36 28.07
C LYS A 17 -49.16 -13.75 29.45
N GLN A 18 -47.86 -13.64 29.69
CA GLN A 18 -47.30 -13.44 31.03
C GLN A 18 -46.13 -12.45 30.98
N PRO A 19 -45.94 -11.65 32.05
CA PRO A 19 -45.15 -10.42 32.05
C PRO A 19 -43.70 -10.69 32.47
N ILE A 20 -42.75 -9.94 31.92
CA ILE A 20 -41.40 -9.83 32.46
C ILE A 20 -41.16 -8.35 32.74
N PHE A 21 -41.33 -8.00 34.01
CA PHE A 21 -40.72 -6.83 34.63
C PHE A 21 -39.56 -7.39 35.44
N CYS A 22 -38.33 -7.15 35.02
CA CYS A 22 -37.16 -7.28 35.89
C CYS A 22 -36.17 -6.18 35.54
N LEU A 23 -35.88 -5.38 36.55
CA LEU A 23 -34.80 -4.39 36.61
C LEU A 23 -33.51 -4.95 36.01
N CYS A 24 -32.93 -4.26 35.03
CA CYS A 24 -31.48 -4.19 34.92
C CYS A 24 -31.07 -2.73 35.18
N LEU A 25 -30.56 -2.58 36.40
CA LEU A 25 -29.86 -1.43 36.93
C LEU A 25 -28.65 -1.13 36.03
N ALA A 26 -28.37 0.17 35.89
CA ALA A 26 -27.20 0.70 35.21
C ALA A 26 -25.91 -0.03 35.63
N ALA A 27 -25.22 -0.60 34.65
CA ALA A 27 -23.77 -0.72 34.67
C ALA A 27 -23.27 0.05 33.45
N VAL A 28 -23.13 1.37 33.64
CA VAL A 28 -22.15 2.14 32.88
C VAL A 28 -20.80 1.62 33.35
N THR A 29 -20.31 0.55 32.72
CA THR A 29 -18.87 0.34 32.69
C THR A 29 -18.32 1.52 31.91
N ALA A 30 -17.70 2.44 32.64
CA ALA A 30 -16.80 3.41 32.08
C ALA A 30 -15.79 2.63 31.24
N MET A 31 -15.99 2.61 29.92
CA MET A 31 -14.86 2.47 29.04
C MET A 31 -14.05 3.73 29.28
N THR A 32 -13.07 3.61 30.17
CA THR A 32 -11.92 4.49 30.15
C THR A 32 -11.49 4.53 28.70
N GLY A 33 -11.64 5.69 28.06
CA GLY A 33 -11.15 5.90 26.71
C GLY A 33 -9.71 5.45 26.70
N ALA A 34 -9.46 4.33 26.02
CA ALA A 34 -8.12 4.09 25.53
C ALA A 34 -7.90 5.26 24.58
N ALA A 35 -7.07 6.21 25.01
CA ALA A 35 -6.50 7.18 24.10
C ALA A 35 -5.80 6.34 23.04
N PHE A 36 -6.40 6.27 21.86
CA PHE A 36 -5.66 5.88 20.67
C PHE A 36 -4.48 6.84 20.61
N PRO A 37 -3.25 6.34 20.47
CA PRO A 37 -2.12 7.23 20.24
C PRO A 37 -2.49 8.06 19.01
N VAL A 38 -2.60 9.36 19.19
CA VAL A 38 -2.53 10.31 18.07
C VAL A 38 -1.20 9.97 17.42
N MET A 39 -1.25 9.42 16.20
CA MET A 39 -0.02 9.21 15.46
C MET A 39 0.63 10.58 15.29
N PRO A 40 1.95 10.70 15.51
CA PRO A 40 2.64 11.91 15.12
C PRO A 40 2.33 12.18 13.64
N ALA A 41 2.24 13.45 13.25
CA ALA A 41 2.30 13.84 11.85
C ALA A 41 3.37 12.99 11.15
N ALA A 42 3.07 12.47 9.96
CA ALA A 42 3.99 11.59 9.23
C ALA A 42 5.33 12.33 9.07
N ALA A 43 6.32 11.98 9.88
CA ALA A 43 7.66 12.49 9.73
C ALA A 43 8.16 12.05 8.35
N ALA A 44 8.89 12.93 7.65
CA ALA A 44 9.48 12.62 6.36
C ALA A 44 10.13 11.22 6.38
N ALA A 45 9.78 10.38 5.42
CA ALA A 45 10.25 9.00 5.39
C ALA A 45 11.79 8.93 5.48
N PRO A 46 12.33 7.94 6.20
CA PRO A 46 13.77 7.85 6.42
C PRO A 46 14.47 7.53 5.10
N ALA A 47 15.55 8.27 4.79
CA ALA A 47 16.37 7.96 3.64
C ALA A 47 16.92 6.52 3.75
N SER A 48 16.50 5.64 2.83
CA SER A 48 16.95 4.24 2.76
C SER A 48 17.70 3.94 1.46
N PRO A 49 18.87 4.56 1.21
CA PRO A 49 19.56 4.45 -0.07
C PRO A 49 20.05 3.01 -0.35
N ILE A 50 20.13 2.65 -1.63
CA ILE A 50 20.73 1.38 -2.07
C ILE A 50 22.25 1.43 -1.92
N ILE A 51 22.83 0.47 -1.21
CA ILE A 51 24.26 0.43 -0.86
C ILE A 51 25.06 -0.66 -1.60
N ASN A 52 24.41 -1.54 -2.37
CA ASN A 52 25.08 -2.59 -3.15
C ASN A 52 25.14 -2.34 -4.66
N ARG A 53 24.53 -1.25 -5.15
CA ARG A 53 24.42 -0.99 -6.60
C ARG A 53 25.79 -0.79 -7.25
N ASN A 54 26.02 -1.51 -8.34
CA ASN A 54 27.30 -1.62 -9.06
C ASN A 54 28.49 -2.05 -8.17
N GLY A 55 28.20 -2.68 -7.03
CA GLY A 55 29.18 -3.11 -6.04
C GLY A 55 29.83 -4.47 -6.35
N SER A 56 30.65 -4.92 -5.40
CA SER A 56 31.36 -6.20 -5.49
C SER A 56 30.42 -7.36 -5.16
N VAL A 57 30.22 -8.26 -6.13
CA VAL A 57 29.29 -9.39 -6.03
C VAL A 57 29.93 -10.69 -6.52
N TYR A 58 29.68 -11.78 -5.78
CA TYR A 58 30.30 -13.09 -5.95
C TYR A 58 29.23 -14.19 -6.04
N SER A 59 29.46 -15.16 -6.91
CA SER A 59 28.56 -16.30 -7.10
C SER A 59 29.32 -17.49 -7.69
N ASP A 60 28.83 -18.70 -7.47
CA ASP A 60 29.21 -19.87 -8.28
C ASP A 60 28.83 -19.70 -9.76
N GLN A 61 27.82 -18.88 -10.06
CA GLN A 61 27.41 -18.45 -11.40
C GLN A 61 27.95 -17.04 -11.71
N GLN A 62 29.26 -16.83 -11.52
CA GLN A 62 29.92 -15.52 -11.54
C GLN A 62 29.68 -14.69 -12.81
N SER A 63 29.50 -15.33 -13.98
CA SER A 63 29.34 -14.62 -15.26
C SER A 63 28.09 -13.73 -15.34
N THR A 64 27.12 -13.92 -14.45
CA THR A 64 25.90 -13.10 -14.35
C THR A 64 25.74 -12.41 -13.00
N ALA A 65 26.70 -12.54 -12.08
CA ALA A 65 26.58 -12.00 -10.72
C ALA A 65 26.37 -10.49 -10.70
N TYR A 66 27.09 -9.75 -11.56
CA TYR A 66 26.98 -8.29 -11.69
C TYR A 66 25.55 -7.82 -12.01
N ALA A 67 24.77 -8.66 -12.71
CA ALA A 67 23.42 -8.33 -13.12
C ALA A 67 22.41 -8.33 -11.97
N ALA A 68 22.77 -8.89 -10.81
CA ALA A 68 21.91 -8.82 -9.63
C ALA A 68 21.81 -7.41 -9.04
N CYS A 69 22.82 -6.57 -9.22
CA CYS A 69 22.91 -5.29 -8.53
C CYS A 69 23.37 -4.15 -9.44
N ASN A 70 23.24 -4.28 -10.75
CA ASN A 70 23.48 -3.15 -11.64
C ASN A 70 22.31 -2.14 -11.55
N ASP A 71 22.37 -1.08 -12.34
CA ASP A 71 21.33 -0.06 -12.48
C ASP A 71 20.26 -0.44 -13.53
N VAL A 72 20.22 -1.72 -13.94
CA VAL A 72 19.35 -2.19 -15.01
C VAL A 72 18.43 -3.28 -14.47
N TYR A 73 17.23 -2.89 -14.02
CA TYR A 73 16.33 -3.86 -13.42
C TYR A 73 15.93 -5.00 -14.36
N TYR A 74 15.84 -4.80 -15.69
CA TYR A 74 15.56 -5.92 -16.61
C TYR A 74 16.71 -6.92 -16.79
N ASP A 75 17.87 -6.67 -16.17
CA ASP A 75 18.98 -7.62 -16.06
C ASP A 75 18.93 -8.35 -14.71
N ALA A 76 19.44 -9.58 -14.67
CA ALA A 76 19.42 -10.38 -13.45
C ALA A 76 20.48 -11.47 -13.42
N TRP A 77 20.96 -11.77 -12.22
CA TRP A 77 21.78 -12.94 -11.97
C TRP A 77 21.00 -14.22 -12.25
N LYS A 78 21.66 -15.23 -12.82
CA LYS A 78 21.07 -16.54 -13.14
C LYS A 78 21.73 -17.62 -12.27
N GLY A 79 20.93 -18.20 -11.39
CA GLY A 79 21.30 -19.29 -10.48
C GLY A 79 20.51 -20.57 -10.71
N VAL A 80 20.87 -21.60 -9.94
CA VAL A 80 20.15 -22.88 -9.84
C VAL A 80 20.10 -23.33 -8.39
N GLU A 81 19.45 -24.47 -8.13
CA GLU A 81 19.56 -25.16 -6.83
C GLU A 81 21.03 -25.39 -6.43
N GLY A 82 21.38 -25.03 -5.20
CA GLY A 82 22.74 -25.11 -4.66
C GLY A 82 23.62 -23.90 -4.99
N SER A 83 23.17 -22.97 -5.84
CA SER A 83 23.91 -21.74 -6.13
C SER A 83 23.86 -20.74 -4.97
N TYR A 84 24.78 -19.78 -4.98
CA TYR A 84 24.79 -18.66 -4.04
C TYR A 84 25.05 -17.34 -4.75
N LEU A 85 24.64 -16.26 -4.10
CA LEU A 85 24.93 -14.89 -4.51
C LEU A 85 25.28 -14.06 -3.26
N ALA A 86 26.50 -13.53 -3.21
CA ALA A 86 27.06 -12.84 -2.06
C ALA A 86 27.54 -11.44 -2.44
N PHE A 87 27.25 -10.47 -1.58
CA PHE A 87 27.60 -9.06 -1.75
C PHE A 87 28.67 -8.68 -0.73
N ASP A 88 29.74 -8.06 -1.22
CA ASP A 88 30.78 -7.45 -0.40
C ASP A 88 30.45 -5.98 -0.18
N LEU A 89 30.02 -5.66 1.04
CA LEU A 89 29.69 -4.30 1.48
C LEU A 89 30.82 -3.69 2.30
N SER A 90 32.05 -4.24 2.24
CA SER A 90 33.18 -3.77 3.05
C SER A 90 33.59 -2.32 2.77
N GLU A 91 33.35 -1.82 1.56
CA GLU A 91 33.56 -0.42 1.15
C GLU A 91 32.46 0.53 1.62
N VAL A 92 31.29 0.01 2.02
CA VAL A 92 30.19 0.82 2.58
C VAL A 92 30.60 1.32 3.98
N PRO A 93 30.28 2.55 4.42
CA PRO A 93 30.51 2.95 5.80
C PRO A 93 29.78 2.04 6.80
N GLU A 94 30.43 1.67 7.91
CA GLU A 94 29.84 0.77 8.91
C GLU A 94 28.48 1.27 9.42
N ALA A 95 28.34 2.58 9.62
CA ALA A 95 27.10 3.20 10.07
C ALA A 95 25.91 2.97 9.11
N GLN A 96 26.17 2.77 7.82
CA GLN A 96 25.16 2.60 6.76
C GLN A 96 24.81 1.13 6.49
N ARG A 97 25.52 0.18 7.09
CA ARG A 97 25.29 -1.25 6.89
C ARG A 97 25.04 -1.99 8.19
N LYS A 98 24.59 -1.31 9.24
CA LYS A 98 24.26 -1.96 10.53
C LYS A 98 22.94 -2.68 10.49
N LEU A 99 21.93 -2.05 9.90
CA LEU A 99 20.64 -2.63 9.62
C LEU A 99 20.38 -2.40 8.14
N VAL A 100 20.10 -3.47 7.41
CA VAL A 100 19.82 -3.38 5.97
C VAL A 100 18.52 -4.11 5.65
N ASP A 101 17.81 -3.63 4.63
CA ASP A 101 16.77 -4.43 3.97
C ASP A 101 17.37 -5.13 2.76
N PHE A 102 17.43 -6.47 2.81
CA PHE A 102 17.81 -7.32 1.70
C PHE A 102 16.56 -7.66 0.88
N ALA A 103 16.33 -6.89 -0.17
CA ALA A 103 15.22 -7.08 -1.10
C ALA A 103 15.68 -7.88 -2.32
N TRP A 104 15.03 -9.01 -2.61
CA TRP A 104 15.26 -9.74 -3.84
C TRP A 104 14.00 -9.82 -4.70
N TYR A 105 14.20 -9.74 -6.01
CA TYR A 105 13.15 -9.72 -7.01
C TYR A 105 13.43 -10.78 -8.07
N SER A 106 12.48 -11.69 -8.27
CA SER A 106 12.56 -12.63 -9.38
C SER A 106 12.13 -11.96 -10.67
N THR A 107 12.85 -12.21 -11.77
CA THR A 107 12.42 -11.79 -13.11
C THR A 107 11.21 -12.57 -13.64
N ALA A 108 10.59 -13.42 -12.82
CA ALA A 108 9.42 -14.18 -13.20
C ALA A 108 8.20 -13.27 -13.38
N TRP A 109 7.43 -13.54 -14.43
CA TRP A 109 6.17 -12.82 -14.73
C TRP A 109 4.94 -13.45 -14.05
N ASN A 110 5.14 -14.37 -13.10
CA ASN A 110 4.03 -15.03 -12.40
C ASN A 110 3.41 -14.11 -11.35
N SER A 111 2.22 -14.47 -10.90
CA SER A 111 1.56 -13.87 -9.74
C SER A 111 2.51 -13.72 -8.56
N TYR A 112 2.42 -12.60 -7.81
CA TYR A 112 3.18 -12.40 -6.57
C TYR A 112 3.19 -13.65 -5.71
N ASP A 113 2.01 -14.19 -5.42
CA ASP A 113 1.82 -15.50 -4.83
C ASP A 113 1.16 -16.45 -5.82
N TYR A 114 1.94 -17.38 -6.37
CA TYR A 114 1.45 -18.30 -7.38
C TYR A 114 0.38 -19.27 -6.84
N THR A 115 0.29 -19.49 -5.52
CA THR A 115 -0.63 -20.47 -4.94
C THR A 115 -2.08 -19.99 -4.95
N VAL A 116 -2.33 -18.68 -4.93
CA VAL A 116 -3.67 -18.09 -4.95
C VAL A 116 -4.41 -18.50 -6.23
N LYS A 117 -3.72 -18.48 -7.36
CA LYS A 117 -4.25 -18.88 -8.67
C LYS A 117 -3.96 -20.34 -9.03
N LYS A 118 -3.31 -21.09 -8.14
CA LYS A 118 -2.84 -22.47 -8.37
C LYS A 118 -1.95 -22.57 -9.61
N GLU A 119 -1.13 -21.56 -9.80
CA GLU A 119 -0.10 -21.49 -10.83
C GLU A 119 1.15 -22.26 -10.40
N SER A 120 2.14 -22.34 -11.29
CA SER A 120 3.44 -22.91 -10.98
C SER A 120 4.45 -21.80 -10.74
N GLY A 121 5.15 -21.82 -9.61
CA GLY A 121 6.25 -20.90 -9.34
C GLY A 121 7.39 -21.01 -10.37
N GLN A 122 7.94 -19.88 -10.80
CA GLN A 122 8.99 -19.79 -11.83
C GLN A 122 10.14 -18.91 -11.35
N ALA A 123 11.36 -19.23 -11.78
CA ALA A 123 12.57 -18.41 -11.68
C ALA A 123 12.88 -17.77 -10.31
N ALA A 124 12.33 -18.32 -9.22
CA ALA A 124 12.49 -17.85 -7.85
C ALA A 124 12.94 -19.02 -6.95
N PRO A 125 13.60 -18.74 -5.81
CA PRO A 125 13.93 -19.79 -4.86
C PRO A 125 12.66 -20.35 -4.19
N ALA A 126 12.60 -21.67 -4.00
CA ALA A 126 11.57 -22.33 -3.21
C ALA A 126 12.00 -22.46 -1.74
N ALA A 127 13.30 -22.67 -1.50
CA ALA A 127 13.92 -22.57 -0.19
C ALA A 127 15.27 -21.88 -0.32
N TYR A 128 15.61 -21.04 0.67
CA TYR A 128 16.88 -20.31 0.69
C TYR A 128 17.22 -19.86 2.11
N THR A 129 18.49 -19.52 2.29
CA THR A 129 19.04 -18.99 3.52
C THR A 129 19.75 -17.67 3.24
N ILE A 130 19.53 -16.67 4.08
CA ILE A 130 20.31 -15.43 4.12
C ILE A 130 21.35 -15.56 5.24
N SER A 131 22.60 -15.20 4.93
CA SER A 131 23.73 -15.29 5.86
C SER A 131 24.62 -14.07 5.78
N VAL A 132 25.33 -13.77 6.87
CA VAL A 132 26.28 -12.65 6.98
C VAL A 132 27.70 -13.15 7.33
N ASN A 133 28.73 -12.37 6.97
CA ASN A 133 30.13 -12.70 7.26
C ASN A 133 30.96 -11.46 7.62
N ALA A 134 31.87 -11.61 8.60
CA ALA A 134 32.69 -10.54 9.16
C ALA A 134 34.09 -10.44 8.52
N ALA A 135 34.43 -11.36 7.61
CA ALA A 135 35.70 -11.37 6.91
C ALA A 135 36.00 -10.04 6.20
N GLU A 136 37.29 -9.74 6.04
CA GLU A 136 37.73 -8.59 5.26
C GLU A 136 37.21 -8.63 3.82
N GLY A 137 37.09 -7.45 3.21
CA GLY A 137 36.59 -7.28 1.84
C GLY A 137 37.56 -7.74 0.75
N GLY A 138 37.04 -7.80 -0.47
CA GLY A 138 37.75 -8.00 -1.73
C GLY A 138 37.90 -9.45 -2.18
N SER A 139 37.69 -10.43 -1.30
CA SER A 139 37.74 -11.85 -1.67
C SER A 139 36.65 -12.63 -0.94
N TYR A 140 35.89 -13.41 -1.70
CA TYR A 140 34.78 -14.20 -1.18
C TYR A 140 35.22 -15.08 0.01
N PRO A 141 34.56 -14.98 1.18
CA PRO A 141 34.90 -15.79 2.34
C PRO A 141 34.32 -17.21 2.21
N THR A 142 35.15 -18.23 2.42
CA THR A 142 34.76 -19.63 2.30
C THR A 142 34.24 -20.25 3.61
N GLU A 143 34.41 -19.57 4.73
CA GLU A 143 34.00 -20.01 6.07
C GLU A 143 33.53 -18.82 6.91
N GLY A 144 32.88 -19.08 8.05
CA GLY A 144 32.46 -18.03 8.98
C GLY A 144 31.12 -17.35 8.65
N TRP A 145 30.35 -17.91 7.72
CA TRP A 145 28.98 -17.46 7.44
C TRP A 145 28.04 -17.79 8.62
N VAL A 146 27.23 -16.81 9.00
CA VAL A 146 26.22 -16.91 10.06
C VAL A 146 24.85 -16.76 9.45
N GLU A 147 23.98 -17.76 9.65
CA GLU A 147 22.58 -17.71 9.22
C GLU A 147 21.81 -16.65 10.01
N VAL A 148 21.10 -15.77 9.28
CA VAL A 148 20.27 -14.70 9.85
C VAL A 148 18.80 -14.83 9.46
N ALA A 149 18.50 -15.48 8.34
CA ALA A 149 17.14 -15.84 7.94
C ALA A 149 17.12 -17.13 7.13
N LYS A 150 16.04 -17.90 7.27
CA LYS A 150 15.82 -19.14 6.50
C LYS A 150 14.36 -19.23 6.07
N VAL A 151 14.15 -19.50 4.79
CA VAL A 151 12.83 -19.70 4.17
C VAL A 151 12.79 -21.08 3.54
N THR A 152 11.81 -21.90 3.91
CA THR A 152 11.73 -23.31 3.45
C THR A 152 10.63 -23.58 2.44
N GLU A 153 9.62 -22.71 2.34
CA GLU A 153 8.44 -22.89 1.48
C GLU A 153 8.03 -21.56 0.84
N ASN A 154 8.95 -20.93 0.10
CA ASN A 154 8.67 -19.66 -0.55
C ASN A 154 7.71 -19.85 -1.74
N VAL A 155 6.59 -19.15 -1.67
CA VAL A 155 5.59 -19.07 -2.74
C VAL A 155 5.60 -17.75 -3.50
N TYR A 156 6.46 -16.81 -3.10
CA TYR A 156 6.48 -15.46 -3.65
C TYR A 156 7.52 -15.27 -4.77
N HIS A 157 7.28 -14.31 -5.67
CA HIS A 157 8.26 -13.91 -6.68
C HIS A 157 9.24 -12.82 -6.20
N SER A 158 8.99 -12.20 -5.05
CA SER A 158 9.91 -11.26 -4.39
C SER A 158 9.74 -11.38 -2.88
N ARG A 159 10.77 -11.02 -2.12
CA ARG A 159 10.71 -10.84 -0.67
C ARG A 159 11.75 -9.84 -0.18
N GLN A 160 11.48 -9.27 0.98
CA GLN A 160 12.36 -8.40 1.76
C GLN A 160 12.75 -9.04 3.09
N HIS A 161 13.92 -8.68 3.61
CA HIS A 161 14.46 -9.21 4.85
C HIS A 161 15.27 -8.14 5.57
N LEU A 162 14.83 -7.74 6.75
CA LEU A 162 15.65 -6.91 7.63
C LEU A 162 16.76 -7.75 8.25
N VAL A 163 18.00 -7.38 7.95
CA VAL A 163 19.21 -8.07 8.40
C VAL A 163 20.03 -7.15 9.30
N ASP A 164 20.25 -7.59 10.54
CA ASP A 164 21.27 -7.01 11.41
C ASP A 164 22.65 -7.44 10.91
N MET A 165 23.40 -6.46 10.45
CA MET A 165 24.73 -6.57 9.88
C MET A 165 25.78 -5.88 10.77
N GLU A 166 25.47 -5.55 12.03
CA GLU A 166 26.45 -4.97 12.95
C GLU A 166 27.68 -5.89 13.11
N GLY A 167 28.86 -5.35 12.78
CA GLY A 167 30.12 -6.10 12.78
C GLY A 167 30.37 -7.00 11.55
N TYR A 168 29.43 -7.05 10.61
CA TYR A 168 29.53 -7.82 9.37
C TYR A 168 29.81 -6.91 8.16
N ARG A 169 30.38 -7.51 7.11
CA ARG A 169 30.75 -6.82 5.86
C ARG A 169 30.16 -7.49 4.63
N TRP A 170 29.66 -8.71 4.78
CA TRP A 170 29.12 -9.51 3.70
C TRP A 170 27.72 -9.96 4.03
N VAL A 171 26.86 -10.03 3.01
CA VAL A 171 25.56 -10.68 3.06
C VAL A 171 25.38 -11.56 1.83
N GLN A 172 24.76 -12.72 2.00
CA GLN A 172 24.60 -13.73 0.96
C GLN A 172 23.21 -14.33 1.02
N ILE A 173 22.66 -14.63 -0.15
CA ILE A 173 21.56 -15.58 -0.32
C ILE A 173 22.10 -16.89 -0.89
N SER A 174 21.77 -18.00 -0.23
CA SER A 174 22.09 -19.37 -0.67
C SER A 174 20.80 -20.07 -1.10
N ILE A 175 20.76 -20.56 -2.34
CA ILE A 175 19.58 -21.21 -2.92
C ILE A 175 19.57 -22.69 -2.52
N GLU A 176 18.70 -23.08 -1.59
CA GLU A 176 18.59 -24.47 -1.15
C GLU A 176 17.78 -25.30 -2.14
N THR A 177 16.69 -24.74 -2.67
CA THR A 177 15.91 -25.33 -3.77
C THR A 177 15.32 -24.23 -4.64
N ALA A 178 15.17 -24.51 -5.94
CA ALA A 178 14.48 -23.63 -6.88
C ALA A 178 13.00 -24.03 -7.00
N GLN A 179 12.14 -23.08 -7.39
CA GLN A 179 10.77 -23.39 -7.80
C GLN A 179 10.74 -24.22 -9.10
N SER A 180 9.55 -24.52 -9.61
CA SER A 180 9.32 -25.57 -10.62
C SER A 180 10.12 -25.46 -11.93
N SER A 181 10.70 -24.29 -12.25
CA SER A 181 11.61 -24.10 -13.37
C SER A 181 12.99 -24.72 -13.18
N GLY A 182 13.42 -25.00 -11.94
CA GLY A 182 14.78 -25.43 -11.60
C GLY A 182 15.85 -24.34 -11.71
N SER A 183 15.52 -23.20 -12.31
CA SER A 183 16.34 -21.98 -12.39
C SER A 183 15.88 -20.92 -11.39
N VAL A 184 16.81 -20.06 -11.00
CA VAL A 184 16.57 -18.86 -10.19
C VAL A 184 17.12 -17.66 -10.96
N SER A 185 16.40 -16.55 -10.95
CA SER A 185 16.81 -15.32 -11.63
C SER A 185 16.50 -14.12 -10.77
N LEU A 186 17.53 -13.47 -10.21
CA LEU A 186 17.35 -12.43 -9.19
C LEU A 186 18.01 -11.10 -9.57
N ASN A 187 17.28 -10.03 -9.32
CA ASN A 187 17.83 -8.72 -8.99
C ASN A 187 17.73 -8.52 -7.46
N VAL A 188 18.67 -7.81 -6.86
CA VAL A 188 18.78 -7.62 -5.42
C VAL A 188 19.19 -6.18 -5.12
N ASP A 189 18.37 -5.52 -4.32
CA ASP A 189 18.71 -4.24 -3.71
C ASP A 189 18.95 -4.46 -2.21
N ILE A 190 20.02 -3.85 -1.71
CA ILE A 190 20.32 -3.81 -0.28
C ILE A 190 20.23 -2.35 0.13
N HIS A 191 19.24 -2.02 0.96
CA HIS A 191 19.00 -0.66 1.42
C HIS A 191 19.63 -0.42 2.80
N ASP A 192 20.22 0.76 3.01
CA ASP A 192 20.63 1.23 4.34
C ASP A 192 19.40 1.61 5.16
N CYS A 193 19.06 0.81 6.17
CA CYS A 193 17.92 1.08 7.04
C CYS A 193 18.33 1.65 8.41
N SER A 194 19.54 2.22 8.54
CA SER A 194 20.04 2.79 9.80
C SER A 194 19.23 3.97 10.30
N SER A 195 18.54 4.68 9.40
CA SER A 195 17.65 5.81 9.73
C SER A 195 16.18 5.41 9.84
N GLY A 196 15.85 4.14 9.57
CA GLY A 196 14.49 3.60 9.49
C GLY A 196 14.27 2.81 8.21
N VAL A 197 13.10 2.20 8.05
CA VAL A 197 12.77 1.33 6.92
C VAL A 197 11.80 2.04 5.99
N ASP A 198 12.27 2.40 4.80
CA ASP A 198 11.45 2.90 3.70
C ASP A 198 11.24 1.79 2.65
N SER A 199 10.15 1.05 2.83
CA SER A 199 9.87 -0.17 2.08
C SER A 199 8.38 -0.32 1.80
N TRP A 200 8.08 -0.70 0.56
CA TRP A 200 6.76 -0.74 -0.03
C TRP A 200 6.41 -2.12 -0.56
N ILE A 201 5.13 -2.48 -0.43
CA ILE A 201 4.52 -3.53 -1.23
C ILE A 201 3.17 -3.09 -1.77
N PHE A 202 2.94 -3.36 -3.06
CA PHE A 202 1.71 -3.00 -3.75
C PHE A 202 0.87 -4.25 -3.99
N TYR A 203 -0.05 -4.57 -3.07
CA TYR A 203 -1.01 -5.65 -3.29
C TYR A 203 -2.16 -5.18 -4.17
N GLY A 204 -2.50 -5.98 -5.17
CA GLY A 204 -3.58 -5.65 -6.09
C GLY A 204 -3.82 -6.72 -7.13
N ASP A 205 -4.62 -6.37 -8.12
CA ASP A 205 -5.01 -7.28 -9.20
C ASP A 205 -4.04 -7.23 -10.42
N SER A 206 -4.52 -7.57 -11.63
CA SER A 206 -3.73 -7.53 -12.86
C SER A 206 -3.21 -6.14 -13.21
N ILE A 207 -3.92 -5.08 -12.85
CA ILE A 207 -3.47 -3.70 -13.09
C ILE A 207 -2.25 -3.40 -12.22
N THR A 208 -2.26 -3.85 -10.96
CA THR A 208 -1.09 -3.71 -10.09
C THR A 208 0.07 -4.60 -10.57
N ALA A 209 -0.22 -5.84 -10.98
CA ALA A 209 0.78 -6.76 -11.51
C ALA A 209 1.51 -6.18 -12.73
N GLY A 210 0.81 -5.46 -13.61
CA GLY A 210 1.42 -4.78 -14.76
C GLY A 210 2.02 -3.40 -14.44
N GLY A 211 1.42 -2.67 -13.50
CA GLY A 211 1.82 -1.31 -13.15
C GLY A 211 3.06 -1.26 -12.29
N MET A 212 3.16 -2.12 -11.29
CA MET A 212 4.19 -2.06 -10.24
C MET A 212 5.37 -2.99 -10.50
N THR A 213 5.60 -3.42 -11.74
CA THR A 213 6.74 -4.27 -12.09
C THR A 213 8.06 -3.59 -11.72
N THR A 214 8.91 -4.32 -11.00
CA THR A 214 10.30 -3.92 -10.75
C THR A 214 11.11 -3.97 -12.05
N PHE A 215 10.79 -4.94 -12.91
CA PHE A 215 11.35 -5.14 -14.26
C PHE A 215 10.52 -4.37 -15.31
N SER A 216 10.44 -3.05 -15.23
CA SER A 216 9.66 -2.29 -16.22
C SER A 216 10.47 -2.05 -17.51
N THR A 217 9.86 -2.30 -18.66
CA THR A 217 10.32 -1.73 -19.93
C THR A 217 9.72 -0.33 -20.04
N GLY A 218 10.53 0.72 -19.91
CA GLY A 218 10.02 2.10 -19.89
C GLY A 218 10.98 3.06 -19.20
N ASP A 219 10.41 4.12 -18.62
CA ASP A 219 11.17 5.24 -18.04
C ASP A 219 11.62 5.01 -16.58
N GLY A 220 11.41 3.81 -16.02
CA GLY A 220 11.73 3.50 -14.61
C GLY A 220 10.62 2.75 -13.88
N ASN A 221 10.92 2.30 -12.66
CA ASN A 221 9.94 1.78 -11.70
C ASN A 221 9.47 2.89 -10.73
N PHE A 222 8.65 2.58 -9.73
CA PHE A 222 8.15 3.59 -8.78
C PHE A 222 9.29 4.16 -7.92
N ALA A 223 10.21 3.32 -7.45
CA ALA A 223 11.36 3.76 -6.67
C ALA A 223 12.30 4.70 -7.44
N ASP A 224 12.56 4.43 -8.73
CA ASP A 224 13.34 5.33 -9.60
C ASP A 224 12.72 6.73 -9.65
N HIS A 225 11.40 6.82 -9.82
CA HIS A 225 10.69 8.09 -9.89
C HIS A 225 10.62 8.81 -8.54
N VAL A 226 10.45 8.09 -7.42
CA VAL A 226 10.54 8.71 -6.08
C VAL A 226 11.94 9.29 -5.85
N TYR A 227 12.99 8.58 -6.29
CA TYR A 227 14.37 9.05 -6.18
C TYR A 227 14.61 10.32 -7.00
N ASP A 228 14.13 10.37 -8.24
CA ASP A 228 14.26 11.57 -9.07
C ASP A 228 13.56 12.80 -8.46
N LEU A 229 12.44 12.60 -7.74
CA LEU A 229 11.67 13.67 -7.12
C LEU A 229 12.23 14.12 -5.76
N THR A 230 12.78 13.18 -4.98
CA THR A 230 13.00 13.39 -3.54
C THR A 230 14.44 13.10 -3.09
N GLY A 231 15.21 12.36 -3.88
CA GLY A 231 16.49 11.78 -3.48
C GLY A 231 16.39 10.56 -2.56
N CYS A 232 15.18 10.16 -2.14
CA CYS A 232 14.93 8.94 -1.38
C CYS A 232 14.68 7.76 -2.34
N TYR A 233 15.19 6.57 -2.01
CA TYR A 233 15.06 5.39 -2.86
C TYR A 233 14.38 4.26 -2.07
N PRO A 234 13.05 4.19 -2.06
CA PRO A 234 12.33 3.14 -1.32
C PRO A 234 12.60 1.76 -1.91
N ALA A 235 12.60 0.73 -1.06
CA ALA A 235 12.46 -0.64 -1.53
C ALA A 235 11.02 -0.86 -2.03
N GLN A 236 10.84 -1.57 -3.14
CA GLN A 236 9.53 -1.73 -3.80
C GLN A 236 9.27 -3.17 -4.24
N GLU A 237 8.21 -3.79 -3.71
CA GLU A 237 7.70 -5.07 -4.19
C GLU A 237 6.39 -4.96 -5.00
N ASN A 238 6.31 -5.77 -6.06
CA ASN A 238 5.09 -5.96 -6.84
C ASN A 238 4.22 -7.07 -6.23
N GLY A 239 3.25 -6.71 -5.41
CA GLY A 239 2.29 -7.64 -4.81
C GLY A 239 1.12 -8.05 -5.72
N GLY A 240 1.17 -7.73 -7.02
CA GLY A 240 0.06 -7.93 -7.95
C GLY A 240 -0.22 -9.39 -8.31
N ILE A 241 -1.51 -9.76 -8.39
CA ILE A 241 -1.96 -11.09 -8.82
C ILE A 241 -3.10 -10.94 -9.85
N GLY A 242 -2.94 -11.56 -11.02
CA GLY A 242 -3.89 -11.39 -12.13
C GLY A 242 -5.31 -11.91 -11.82
N GLY A 243 -6.31 -11.03 -12.00
CA GLY A 243 -7.72 -11.39 -11.98
C GLY A 243 -8.25 -11.87 -10.62
N ILE A 244 -7.68 -11.38 -9.51
CA ILE A 244 -8.21 -11.63 -8.16
C ILE A 244 -9.13 -10.52 -7.71
N PHE A 245 -9.99 -10.85 -6.75
CA PHE A 245 -10.96 -9.94 -6.14
C PHE A 245 -10.43 -9.40 -4.81
N SER A 246 -11.05 -8.35 -4.28
CA SER A 246 -10.83 -7.91 -2.89
C SER A 246 -11.06 -9.01 -1.86
N THR A 247 -11.93 -9.99 -2.16
CA THR A 247 -12.17 -11.16 -1.30
C THR A 247 -10.94 -12.05 -1.21
N ASP A 248 -10.21 -12.22 -2.30
CA ASP A 248 -8.96 -12.98 -2.29
C ASP A 248 -7.87 -12.22 -1.53
N GLY A 249 -7.76 -10.90 -1.75
CA GLY A 249 -6.86 -10.04 -0.98
C GLY A 249 -7.11 -10.17 0.53
N ARG A 250 -8.36 -10.00 0.96
CA ARG A 250 -8.79 -10.16 2.35
C ARG A 250 -8.41 -11.54 2.91
N ASN A 251 -8.62 -12.62 2.16
CA ASN A 251 -8.36 -13.97 2.65
C ASN A 251 -6.87 -14.28 2.82
N ASN A 252 -5.98 -13.47 2.24
CA ASN A 252 -4.54 -13.71 2.24
C ASN A 252 -3.72 -12.61 2.92
N ILE A 253 -4.31 -11.45 3.23
CA ILE A 253 -3.58 -10.30 3.77
C ILE A 253 -2.79 -10.65 5.04
N ASP A 254 -3.37 -11.40 5.98
CA ASP A 254 -2.74 -11.71 7.26
C ASP A 254 -1.41 -12.46 7.08
N ARG A 255 -1.37 -13.43 6.17
CA ARG A 255 -0.14 -14.21 5.89
C ARG A 255 0.87 -13.43 5.08
N TRP A 256 0.41 -12.56 4.17
CA TRP A 256 1.30 -11.71 3.39
C TRP A 256 1.97 -10.65 4.27
N LEU A 257 1.22 -10.02 5.19
CA LEU A 257 1.75 -9.04 6.14
C LEU A 257 2.75 -9.67 7.13
N ALA A 258 2.55 -10.94 7.52
CA ALA A 258 3.47 -11.65 8.40
C ALA A 258 4.85 -11.89 7.74
N ASP A 259 4.89 -11.98 6.41
CA ASP A 259 6.11 -12.19 5.65
C ASP A 259 6.76 -10.86 5.18
N PHE A 260 6.03 -9.75 5.19
CA PHE A 260 6.51 -8.45 4.72
C PHE A 260 7.07 -7.62 5.90
N PRO A 261 8.39 -7.35 5.96
CA PRO A 261 8.98 -6.60 7.06
C PRO A 261 8.82 -5.08 6.91
N GLY A 262 8.46 -4.58 5.73
CA GLY A 262 8.43 -3.15 5.42
C GLY A 262 7.27 -2.37 6.01
N THR A 263 7.11 -1.13 5.54
CA THR A 263 6.33 -0.08 6.21
C THR A 263 5.01 0.21 5.49
N TYR A 264 5.05 0.43 4.17
CA TYR A 264 3.91 0.90 3.41
C TYR A 264 3.26 -0.23 2.60
N VAL A 265 1.94 -0.35 2.72
CA VAL A 265 1.16 -1.41 2.08
C VAL A 265 0.03 -0.79 1.28
N SER A 266 0.12 -0.88 -0.05
CA SER A 266 -0.97 -0.46 -0.94
C SER A 266 -1.98 -1.59 -1.14
N ILE A 267 -3.28 -1.27 -1.09
CA ILE A 267 -4.40 -2.19 -1.36
C ILE A 267 -5.17 -1.71 -2.60
N ALA A 268 -4.76 -2.16 -3.79
CA ALA A 268 -5.28 -1.72 -5.09
C ALA A 268 -6.15 -2.81 -5.75
N TYR A 269 -7.29 -3.12 -5.12
CA TYR A 269 -8.30 -4.07 -5.64
C TYR A 269 -9.59 -3.34 -6.03
N GLY A 270 -10.41 -3.98 -6.87
CA GLY A 270 -11.80 -3.57 -7.08
C GLY A 270 -12.25 -3.66 -8.53
N THR A 271 -11.33 -3.66 -9.50
CA THR A 271 -11.64 -3.77 -10.93
C THR A 271 -12.38 -5.07 -11.24
N ASN A 272 -11.90 -6.21 -10.72
CA ASN A 272 -12.59 -7.49 -10.91
C ASN A 272 -13.90 -7.55 -10.12
N ASP A 273 -13.94 -6.96 -8.92
CA ASP A 273 -15.11 -6.93 -8.05
C ASP A 273 -16.29 -6.20 -8.68
N CYS A 274 -16.04 -5.08 -9.35
CA CYS A 274 -17.08 -4.28 -10.02
C CYS A 274 -17.48 -4.86 -11.39
N TRP A 275 -16.64 -5.69 -12.02
CA TRP A 275 -16.96 -6.33 -13.30
C TRP A 275 -18.18 -7.24 -13.17
N GLY A 276 -19.33 -6.78 -13.66
CA GLY A 276 -20.61 -7.49 -13.50
C GLY A 276 -21.11 -7.54 -12.06
N ASN A 277 -20.62 -6.64 -11.17
CA ASN A 277 -20.95 -6.58 -9.75
C ASN A 277 -20.72 -7.92 -9.02
N GLN A 278 -19.58 -8.56 -9.27
CA GLN A 278 -19.26 -9.91 -8.79
C GLN A 278 -19.16 -10.00 -7.25
N THR A 279 -18.70 -8.95 -6.58
CA THR A 279 -18.55 -8.94 -5.12
C THR A 279 -19.74 -8.29 -4.40
N GLY A 280 -20.31 -7.23 -4.98
CA GLY A 280 -21.21 -6.30 -4.29
C GLY A 280 -20.44 -5.21 -3.53
N ALA A 281 -20.83 -3.94 -3.70
CA ALA A 281 -20.15 -2.79 -3.10
C ALA A 281 -20.03 -2.88 -1.57
N GLU A 282 -21.09 -3.28 -0.86
CA GLU A 282 -21.04 -3.44 0.62
C GLU A 282 -19.97 -4.47 1.02
N LYS A 283 -19.90 -5.60 0.31
CA LYS A 283 -18.89 -6.63 0.60
C LYS A 283 -17.48 -6.16 0.26
N TYR A 284 -17.33 -5.35 -0.78
CA TYR A 284 -16.07 -4.72 -1.13
C TYR A 284 -15.58 -3.79 -0.02
N TYR A 285 -16.47 -2.95 0.56
CA TYR A 285 -16.15 -2.15 1.74
C TYR A 285 -15.66 -3.01 2.91
N GLU A 286 -16.40 -4.07 3.26
CA GLU A 286 -15.98 -4.98 4.36
C GLU A 286 -14.61 -5.60 4.11
N ASN A 287 -14.30 -5.92 2.86
CA ASN A 287 -13.00 -6.50 2.50
C ASN A 287 -11.87 -5.47 2.64
N LEU A 288 -12.07 -4.23 2.16
CA LEU A 288 -11.10 -3.14 2.33
C LEU A 288 -10.86 -2.82 3.80
N ALA A 289 -11.94 -2.62 4.57
CA ALA A 289 -11.89 -2.34 6.00
C ALA A 289 -11.06 -3.39 6.75
N TYR A 290 -11.30 -4.68 6.50
CA TYR A 290 -10.52 -5.75 7.11
C TYR A 290 -9.03 -5.68 6.77
N MET A 291 -8.69 -5.46 5.50
CA MET A 291 -7.28 -5.40 5.08
C MET A 291 -6.57 -4.19 5.72
N ILE A 292 -7.24 -3.04 5.81
CA ILE A 292 -6.70 -1.83 6.46
C ILE A 292 -6.47 -2.08 7.95
N GLU A 293 -7.46 -2.63 8.65
CA GLU A 293 -7.33 -2.96 10.07
C GLU A 293 -6.19 -3.96 10.32
N ALA A 294 -6.00 -4.94 9.44
CA ALA A 294 -4.90 -5.89 9.52
C ALA A 294 -3.53 -5.22 9.32
N ILE A 295 -3.42 -4.28 8.37
CA ILE A 295 -2.20 -3.48 8.12
C ILE A 295 -1.85 -2.64 9.36
N GLU A 296 -2.83 -1.91 9.90
CA GLU A 296 -2.63 -1.07 11.08
C GLU A 296 -2.27 -1.91 12.32
N ALA A 297 -2.92 -3.06 12.50
CA ALA A 297 -2.60 -4.00 13.58
C ALA A 297 -1.20 -4.60 13.46
N ALA A 298 -0.65 -4.69 12.24
CA ALA A 298 0.73 -5.08 11.98
C ALA A 298 1.74 -3.94 12.18
N GLY A 299 1.29 -2.73 12.58
CA GLY A 299 2.13 -1.55 12.76
C GLY A 299 2.61 -0.93 11.45
N LYS A 300 1.88 -1.16 10.36
CA LYS A 300 2.19 -0.71 9.00
C LYS A 300 1.23 0.40 8.57
N VAL A 301 1.54 1.06 7.47
CA VAL A 301 0.76 2.17 6.93
C VAL A 301 0.01 1.71 5.68
N ALA A 302 -1.32 1.85 5.70
CA ALA A 302 -2.17 1.51 4.58
C ALA A 302 -2.24 2.65 3.56
N VAL A 303 -2.13 2.30 2.28
CA VAL A 303 -2.32 3.21 1.15
C VAL A 303 -3.43 2.66 0.25
N LEU A 304 -4.38 3.49 -0.13
CA LEU A 304 -5.54 3.04 -0.91
C LEU A 304 -5.78 4.00 -2.08
N PRO A 305 -5.59 3.58 -3.34
CA PRO A 305 -6.00 4.36 -4.51
C PRO A 305 -7.50 4.17 -4.83
N THR A 306 -8.05 4.99 -5.73
CA THR A 306 -9.36 4.70 -6.33
C THR A 306 -9.25 3.58 -7.37
N ILE A 307 -10.37 2.89 -7.63
CA ILE A 307 -10.44 1.91 -8.71
C ILE A 307 -10.30 2.66 -10.06
N PRO A 308 -9.36 2.27 -10.93
CA PRO A 308 -9.14 2.86 -12.25
C PRO A 308 -10.41 2.98 -13.10
N TYR A 309 -10.59 4.10 -13.80
CA TYR A 309 -11.67 4.22 -14.80
C TYR A 309 -11.50 3.16 -15.89
N SER A 310 -12.62 2.71 -16.44
CA SER A 310 -12.68 1.71 -17.49
C SER A 310 -13.79 2.02 -18.48
N THR A 311 -13.55 1.74 -19.76
CA THR A 311 -14.57 1.81 -20.81
C THR A 311 -15.31 0.48 -21.01
N GLU A 312 -14.93 -0.57 -20.28
CA GLU A 312 -15.58 -1.88 -20.34
C GLU A 312 -16.96 -1.80 -19.67
N PRO A 313 -18.08 -2.01 -20.40
CA PRO A 313 -19.42 -1.77 -19.87
C PRO A 313 -19.75 -2.56 -18.60
N GLY A 314 -19.17 -3.75 -18.44
CA GLY A 314 -19.34 -4.56 -17.23
C GLY A 314 -18.77 -3.93 -15.97
N ILE A 315 -17.73 -3.09 -16.11
CA ILE A 315 -17.10 -2.33 -15.02
C ILE A 315 -17.75 -0.96 -14.90
N THR A 316 -17.86 -0.19 -15.98
CA THR A 316 -18.37 1.19 -15.98
C THR A 316 -19.76 1.29 -15.33
N ALA A 317 -20.60 0.26 -15.51
CA ALA A 317 -21.94 0.23 -14.92
C ALA A 317 -21.96 0.17 -13.38
N ASN A 318 -20.86 -0.23 -12.73
CA ASN A 318 -20.81 -0.49 -11.29
C ASN A 318 -19.72 0.32 -10.57
N ILE A 319 -18.67 0.75 -11.25
CA ILE A 319 -17.46 1.34 -10.65
C ILE A 319 -17.74 2.53 -9.72
N GLU A 320 -18.70 3.39 -10.04
CA GLU A 320 -19.08 4.52 -9.20
C GLU A 320 -19.53 4.07 -7.80
N SER A 321 -20.34 3.02 -7.71
CA SER A 321 -20.82 2.47 -6.44
C SER A 321 -19.72 1.84 -5.59
N TYR A 322 -18.64 1.36 -6.23
CA TYR A 322 -17.47 0.79 -5.55
C TYR A 322 -16.48 1.88 -5.13
N ASN A 323 -16.20 2.88 -5.97
CA ASN A 323 -15.39 4.03 -5.58
C ASN A 323 -16.06 4.86 -4.47
N ALA A 324 -17.40 4.89 -4.41
CA ALA A 324 -18.12 5.41 -3.23
C ALA A 324 -17.71 4.70 -1.92
N GLN A 325 -17.34 3.42 -1.96
CA GLN A 325 -16.84 2.69 -0.79
C GLN A 325 -15.39 3.06 -0.47
N VAL A 326 -14.55 3.34 -1.48
CA VAL A 326 -13.19 3.87 -1.27
C VAL A 326 -13.27 5.21 -0.53
N TYR A 327 -14.15 6.11 -0.96
CA TYR A 327 -14.36 7.37 -0.25
C TYR A 327 -14.91 7.18 1.18
N ALA A 328 -15.81 6.22 1.38
CA ALA A 328 -16.28 5.87 2.72
C ALA A 328 -15.15 5.33 3.62
N ILE A 329 -14.20 4.58 3.06
CA ILE A 329 -13.00 4.14 3.77
C ILE A 329 -12.13 5.32 4.18
N TYR A 330 -11.87 6.28 3.28
CA TYR A 330 -11.10 7.48 3.66
C TYR A 330 -11.75 8.27 4.80
N GLU A 331 -13.09 8.30 4.85
CA GLU A 331 -13.81 8.95 5.95
C GLU A 331 -13.75 8.16 7.26
N ALA A 332 -13.79 6.82 7.18
CA ALA A 332 -13.81 5.95 8.35
C ALA A 332 -12.41 5.68 8.95
N TYR A 333 -11.36 5.69 8.11
CA TYR A 333 -9.98 5.37 8.47
C TYR A 333 -9.06 6.53 8.06
N PRO A 334 -9.03 7.64 8.82
CA PRO A 334 -8.26 8.84 8.46
C PRO A 334 -6.73 8.64 8.48
N SER A 335 -6.25 7.54 9.06
CA SER A 335 -4.86 7.07 9.02
C SER A 335 -4.45 6.49 7.67
N VAL A 336 -5.41 6.14 6.80
CA VAL A 336 -5.11 5.63 5.45
C VAL A 336 -4.60 6.77 4.59
N ILE A 337 -3.41 6.58 4.01
CA ILE A 337 -2.88 7.50 3.00
C ILE A 337 -3.69 7.30 1.71
N LYS A 338 -4.19 8.40 1.15
CA LYS A 338 -4.88 8.38 -0.13
C LYS A 338 -3.85 8.13 -1.23
N GLY A 339 -4.02 7.03 -1.96
CA GLY A 339 -3.29 6.78 -3.19
C GLY A 339 -3.86 7.61 -4.36
N PRO A 340 -3.29 7.46 -5.57
CA PRO A 340 -3.74 8.22 -6.73
C PRO A 340 -5.22 8.02 -7.08
N ASP A 341 -5.86 9.07 -7.59
CA ASP A 341 -7.20 8.98 -8.17
C ASP A 341 -7.15 8.44 -9.61
N PHE A 342 -6.90 7.13 -9.76
CA PHE A 342 -6.88 6.49 -11.08
C PHE A 342 -8.25 6.49 -11.78
N TYR A 343 -9.34 6.73 -11.06
CA TYR A 343 -10.62 6.96 -11.70
C TYR A 343 -10.60 8.25 -12.53
N GLY A 344 -10.43 9.41 -11.89
CA GLY A 344 -10.43 10.70 -12.59
C GLY A 344 -9.33 10.79 -13.65
N ILE A 345 -8.11 10.37 -13.29
CA ILE A 345 -6.94 10.43 -14.18
C ILE A 345 -7.17 9.66 -15.48
N ILE A 346 -7.71 8.44 -15.42
CA ILE A 346 -7.89 7.61 -16.62
C ILE A 346 -9.16 8.00 -17.37
N GLU A 347 -10.18 8.55 -16.69
CA GLU A 347 -11.36 9.13 -17.34
C GLU A 347 -10.95 10.32 -18.24
N GLU A 348 -10.05 11.17 -17.77
CA GLU A 348 -9.50 12.30 -18.54
C GLU A 348 -8.50 11.86 -19.61
N ASN A 349 -7.84 10.71 -19.41
CA ASN A 349 -6.82 10.16 -20.29
C ASN A 349 -7.20 8.75 -20.81
N PRO A 350 -8.32 8.57 -21.53
CA PRO A 350 -8.79 7.24 -21.93
C PRO A 350 -7.84 6.55 -22.93
N SER A 351 -6.92 7.30 -23.56
CA SER A 351 -5.84 6.75 -24.39
C SER A 351 -4.82 5.93 -23.59
N TYR A 352 -4.80 6.01 -22.26
CA TYR A 352 -3.97 5.16 -21.42
C TYR A 352 -4.47 3.71 -21.35
N LEU A 353 -5.73 3.45 -21.72
CA LEU A 353 -6.27 2.10 -21.76
C LEU A 353 -5.82 1.34 -23.01
N SER A 354 -5.73 0.02 -22.87
CA SER A 354 -5.55 -0.89 -23.98
C SER A 354 -6.88 -1.10 -24.74
N GLY A 355 -6.86 -1.87 -25.82
CA GLY A 355 -8.05 -2.16 -26.61
C GLY A 355 -9.15 -2.93 -25.88
N ASP A 356 -8.86 -3.51 -24.71
CA ASP A 356 -9.87 -4.13 -23.85
C ASP A 356 -10.63 -3.13 -22.98
N GLY A 357 -10.18 -1.87 -22.90
CA GLY A 357 -10.83 -0.85 -22.10
C GLY A 357 -10.69 -1.03 -20.59
N VAL A 358 -9.83 -1.94 -20.12
CA VAL A 358 -9.65 -2.25 -18.69
C VAL A 358 -8.20 -2.08 -18.26
N HIS A 359 -7.28 -2.75 -18.96
CA HIS A 359 -5.88 -2.69 -18.60
C HIS A 359 -5.23 -1.46 -19.21
N PRO A 360 -4.34 -0.76 -18.48
CA PRO A 360 -3.47 0.22 -19.09
C PRO A 360 -2.64 -0.40 -20.23
N ASN A 361 -2.37 0.39 -21.27
CA ASN A 361 -1.39 0.03 -22.29
C ASN A 361 0.03 0.40 -21.81
N SER A 362 1.04 0.28 -22.68
CA SER A 362 2.43 0.60 -22.30
C SER A 362 2.61 2.03 -21.80
N GLU A 363 1.94 3.01 -22.42
CA GLU A 363 1.99 4.41 -22.01
C GLU A 363 1.26 4.60 -20.68
N GLY A 364 0.06 4.01 -20.54
CA GLY A 364 -0.71 4.05 -19.31
C GLY A 364 0.01 3.43 -18.10
N TYR A 365 0.68 2.28 -18.27
CA TYR A 365 1.48 1.69 -17.20
C TYR A 365 2.71 2.53 -16.84
N ASN A 366 3.35 3.17 -17.82
CA ASN A 366 4.44 4.12 -17.55
C ASN A 366 3.93 5.34 -16.76
N ALA A 367 2.80 5.91 -17.17
CA ALA A 367 2.17 7.03 -16.47
C ALA A 367 1.76 6.64 -15.05
N MET A 368 1.18 5.45 -14.87
CA MET A 368 0.75 4.93 -13.57
C MET A 368 1.89 4.88 -12.55
N ARG A 369 3.11 4.47 -12.95
CA ARG A 369 4.27 4.45 -12.05
C ARG A 369 4.71 5.86 -11.63
N LYS A 370 4.72 6.80 -12.58
CA LYS A 370 5.06 8.20 -12.31
C LYS A 370 4.05 8.84 -11.36
N ILE A 371 2.76 8.66 -11.64
CA ILE A 371 1.67 9.21 -10.83
C ILE A 371 1.68 8.63 -9.40
N TRP A 372 1.92 7.32 -9.26
CA TRP A 372 2.14 6.72 -7.94
C TRP A 372 3.31 7.39 -7.21
N ALA A 373 4.45 7.55 -7.88
CA ALA A 373 5.63 8.15 -7.29
C ALA A 373 5.41 9.62 -6.91
N GLU A 374 4.77 10.42 -7.77
CA GLU A 374 4.42 11.82 -7.52
C GLU A 374 3.48 11.94 -6.32
N THR A 375 2.39 11.16 -6.30
CA THR A 375 1.40 11.20 -5.21
C THR A 375 2.04 10.81 -3.88
N MET A 376 2.90 9.79 -3.87
CA MET A 376 3.56 9.35 -2.63
C MET A 376 4.72 10.27 -2.24
N ALA A 377 5.47 10.82 -3.20
CA ALA A 377 6.48 11.85 -2.96
C ALA A 377 5.85 13.00 -2.16
N GLU A 378 4.73 13.54 -2.63
CA GLU A 378 3.99 14.60 -1.94
C GLU A 378 3.47 14.16 -0.57
N ALA A 379 2.82 12.99 -0.49
CA ALA A 379 2.17 12.56 0.75
C ALA A 379 3.13 12.13 1.87
N ILE A 380 4.35 11.68 1.54
CA ILE A 380 5.21 10.94 2.48
C ILE A 380 6.63 11.52 2.59
N TYR A 381 7.20 12.02 1.50
CA TYR A 381 8.63 12.39 1.45
C TYR A 381 8.86 13.89 1.42
N LEU A 382 7.96 14.62 0.75
CA LEU A 382 7.97 16.07 0.58
C LEU A 382 6.92 16.75 1.45
N ALA A 383 6.07 15.98 2.13
CA ALA A 383 5.23 16.50 3.18
C ALA A 383 6.14 17.24 4.17
N GLU A 384 6.03 18.57 4.19
CA GLU A 384 6.74 19.35 5.18
C GLU A 384 6.31 18.86 6.57
N ASP A 385 7.23 18.87 7.53
CA ASP A 385 6.88 18.76 8.96
C ASP A 385 5.94 19.93 9.25
N VAL A 386 4.63 19.77 9.00
CA VAL A 386 3.63 20.77 9.33
C VAL A 386 3.64 20.77 10.86
N PRO A 387 4.14 21.83 11.50
CA PRO A 387 4.10 21.89 12.95
C PRO A 387 2.65 21.70 13.38
N ASP A 388 2.39 20.93 14.45
CA ASP A 388 1.05 20.73 15.06
C ASP A 388 0.25 22.04 15.31
N ALA A 389 0.88 23.19 15.13
CA ALA A 389 0.29 24.52 15.15
C ALA A 389 -0.69 24.80 14.00
N TYR A 390 -0.52 24.24 12.80
CA TYR A 390 -1.39 24.52 11.66
C TYR A 390 -2.34 23.36 11.38
N LYS A 391 -3.64 23.65 11.38
CA LYS A 391 -4.70 22.65 11.21
C LYS A 391 -5.35 22.80 9.85
N ALA A 392 -5.63 21.68 9.18
CA ALA A 392 -6.44 21.67 7.97
C ALA A 392 -7.80 22.35 8.22
N GLY A 393 -8.09 23.42 7.48
CA GLY A 393 -9.29 24.25 7.63
C GLY A 393 -9.15 25.46 8.58
N ASP A 394 -8.03 25.61 9.28
CA ASP A 394 -7.70 26.76 10.13
C ASP A 394 -7.05 27.86 9.27
N VAL A 395 -7.88 28.42 8.39
CA VAL A 395 -7.49 29.33 7.31
C VAL A 395 -6.90 30.63 7.85
N ASN A 396 -7.24 31.02 9.08
CA ASN A 396 -6.71 32.22 9.72
C ASN A 396 -5.52 31.95 10.67
N GLU A 397 -5.07 30.69 10.77
CA GLU A 397 -3.98 30.20 11.61
C GLU A 397 -4.12 30.61 13.09
N ASP A 398 -5.35 30.73 13.61
CA ASP A 398 -5.61 31.12 15.01
C ASP A 398 -5.61 29.94 15.98
N GLY A 399 -5.43 28.72 15.46
CA GLY A 399 -5.41 27.46 16.18
C GLY A 399 -6.80 26.84 16.35
N SER A 400 -7.87 27.46 15.84
CA SER A 400 -9.27 27.07 16.08
C SER A 400 -10.12 27.10 14.82
N LEU A 401 -10.60 25.91 14.40
CA LEU A 401 -11.62 25.77 13.37
C LEU A 401 -12.95 26.44 13.77
N SER A 402 -13.30 27.54 13.10
CA SER A 402 -14.44 28.38 13.45
C SER A 402 -15.11 29.05 12.25
N MET A 403 -16.20 29.76 12.49
CA MET A 403 -16.83 30.58 11.44
C MET A 403 -15.89 31.68 10.90
N ALA A 404 -14.84 32.05 11.65
CA ALA A 404 -13.87 33.02 11.19
C ALA A 404 -13.12 32.51 9.95
N ASP A 405 -12.77 31.22 9.91
CA ASP A 405 -12.08 30.58 8.79
C ASP A 405 -12.95 30.55 7.53
N ILE A 406 -14.22 30.17 7.68
CA ILE A 406 -15.19 30.19 6.58
C ILE A 406 -15.34 31.61 6.03
N VAL A 407 -15.47 32.61 6.91
CA VAL A 407 -15.64 34.01 6.48
C VAL A 407 -14.38 34.52 5.78
N LEU A 408 -13.19 34.17 6.27
CA LEU A 408 -11.93 34.57 5.66
C LEU A 408 -11.74 33.92 4.28
N PHE A 409 -12.02 32.61 4.16
CA PHE A 409 -11.98 31.91 2.88
C PHE A 409 -13.01 32.48 1.89
N ALA A 410 -14.24 32.74 2.33
CA ALA A 410 -15.27 33.35 1.48
C ALA A 410 -14.82 34.71 0.92
N LYS A 411 -14.11 35.53 1.72
CA LYS A 411 -13.54 36.81 1.30
C LYS A 411 -12.43 36.66 0.26
N HIS A 412 -11.65 35.59 0.36
CA HIS A 412 -10.66 35.23 -0.65
C HIS A 412 -11.30 34.93 -2.00
N LEU A 413 -12.31 34.06 -2.02
CA LEU A 413 -13.00 33.66 -3.25
C LEU A 413 -13.69 34.83 -3.98
N VAL A 414 -14.12 35.86 -3.25
CA VAL A 414 -14.72 37.07 -3.84
C VAL A 414 -13.71 38.20 -4.09
N CYS A 415 -12.41 37.91 -3.98
CA CYS A 415 -11.31 38.84 -4.17
C CYS A 415 -11.37 40.10 -3.26
N GLU A 416 -12.04 39.99 -2.10
CA GLU A 416 -12.14 41.08 -1.12
C GLU A 416 -10.91 41.12 -0.22
N THR A 417 -10.35 39.96 0.13
CA THR A 417 -9.13 39.85 0.95
C THR A 417 -8.33 38.63 0.52
N PRO A 418 -7.09 38.78 0.01
CA PRO A 418 -6.24 37.63 -0.30
C PRO A 418 -5.91 36.87 1.00
N LEU A 419 -5.77 35.54 0.89
CA LEU A 419 -5.20 34.73 1.95
C LEU A 419 -3.69 34.95 1.89
N ASP A 420 -3.17 35.65 2.89
CA ASP A 420 -1.76 35.99 3.04
C ASP A 420 -1.15 35.07 4.11
N THR A 421 -1.21 33.78 3.85
CA THR A 421 -0.62 32.75 4.71
C THR A 421 0.40 31.99 3.89
N GLU A 422 1.63 31.90 4.40
CA GLU A 422 2.71 31.10 3.82
C GLU A 422 2.30 29.62 3.71
N HIS A 423 1.29 29.19 4.48
CA HIS A 423 0.79 27.83 4.61
C HIS A 423 -0.65 27.63 4.07
N TRP A 424 -1.09 28.43 3.09
CA TRP A 424 -2.43 28.28 2.49
C TRP A 424 -2.65 26.88 1.89
N ASN A 425 -1.60 26.26 1.37
CA ASN A 425 -1.60 24.91 0.80
C ASN A 425 -1.94 23.81 1.82
N VAL A 426 -1.78 24.08 3.12
CA VAL A 426 -2.09 23.10 4.19
C VAL A 426 -3.29 23.49 5.06
N THR A 427 -3.60 24.79 5.12
CA THR A 427 -4.74 25.31 5.90
C THR A 427 -6.00 25.48 5.08
N ALA A 428 -5.88 25.73 3.77
CA ALA A 428 -6.97 26.11 2.89
C ALA A 428 -7.12 25.18 1.68
N ASP A 429 -6.06 24.70 1.05
CA ASP A 429 -6.11 23.74 -0.07
C ASP A 429 -6.32 22.31 0.46
N LEU A 430 -7.58 21.90 0.58
CA LEU A 430 -7.95 20.64 1.23
C LEU A 430 -8.18 19.51 0.23
N ASN A 431 -8.28 19.82 -1.07
CA ASN A 431 -8.32 18.83 -2.14
C ASN A 431 -6.91 18.55 -2.71
N GLY A 432 -5.92 19.41 -2.45
CA GLY A 432 -4.52 19.25 -2.84
C GLY A 432 -4.26 19.58 -4.32
N ASP A 433 -5.13 20.34 -4.97
CA ASP A 433 -5.01 20.63 -6.40
C ASP A 433 -4.19 21.90 -6.72
N GLY A 434 -3.70 22.59 -5.68
CA GLY A 434 -2.90 23.80 -5.80
C GLY A 434 -3.71 25.04 -6.17
N VAL A 435 -5.04 24.98 -6.14
CA VAL A 435 -5.95 26.06 -6.54
C VAL A 435 -7.04 26.27 -5.50
N LEU A 436 -6.95 27.36 -4.74
CA LEU A 436 -8.01 27.71 -3.78
C LEU A 436 -9.32 28.08 -4.47
N ASP A 437 -10.28 27.16 -4.44
CA ASP A 437 -11.58 27.36 -5.07
C ASP A 437 -12.78 26.99 -4.18
N ILE A 438 -13.97 26.87 -4.78
CA ILE A 438 -15.20 26.57 -4.05
C ILE A 438 -15.23 25.16 -3.46
N THR A 439 -14.43 24.26 -4.01
CA THR A 439 -14.23 22.88 -3.57
C THR A 439 -13.56 22.87 -2.21
N ASP A 440 -12.44 23.58 -2.08
CA ASP A 440 -11.71 23.77 -0.83
C ASP A 440 -12.56 24.47 0.23
N TYR A 441 -13.24 25.55 -0.17
CA TYR A 441 -14.16 26.25 0.71
C TYR A 441 -15.25 25.32 1.28
N SER A 442 -15.74 24.39 0.46
CA SER A 442 -16.74 23.41 0.89
C SER A 442 -16.18 22.41 1.90
N LEU A 443 -14.91 22.03 1.74
CA LEU A 443 -14.18 21.17 2.67
C LEU A 443 -13.88 21.89 3.99
N VAL A 444 -13.42 23.15 3.96
CA VAL A 444 -13.21 23.98 5.16
C VAL A 444 -14.52 24.16 5.92
N LYS A 445 -15.60 24.48 5.21
CA LYS A 445 -16.93 24.61 5.81
C LYS A 445 -17.41 23.31 6.46
N ARG A 446 -17.15 22.16 5.83
CA ARG A 446 -17.45 20.85 6.41
C ARG A 446 -16.64 20.60 7.68
N ALA A 447 -15.35 20.89 7.67
CA ALA A 447 -14.45 20.73 8.82
C ALA A 447 -14.93 21.53 10.03
N VAL A 448 -15.28 22.80 9.83
CA VAL A 448 -15.79 23.67 10.91
C VAL A 448 -17.14 23.16 11.45
N LEU A 449 -18.04 22.71 10.58
CA LEU A 449 -19.36 22.18 11.01
C LEU A 449 -19.25 20.89 11.84
N LEU A 450 -18.18 20.10 11.67
CA LEU A 450 -17.95 18.88 12.43
C LEU A 450 -17.42 19.15 13.86
N VAL A 451 -16.74 20.28 14.07
CA VAL A 451 -16.15 20.65 15.37
C VAL A 451 -16.96 21.70 16.13
N THR A 452 -17.91 22.36 15.47
CA THR A 452 -18.83 23.30 16.12
C THR A 452 -20.04 22.52 16.65
N PRO A 453 -20.23 22.37 17.98
CA PRO A 453 -21.41 21.71 18.50
C PRO A 453 -22.66 22.49 18.09
N MET A 454 -23.52 21.89 17.27
CA MET A 454 -24.81 22.48 16.95
C MET A 454 -25.58 22.72 18.24
N PRO A 455 -26.05 23.93 18.54
CA PRO A 455 -26.99 24.13 19.63
C PRO A 455 -28.24 23.33 19.28
N LEU A 456 -28.49 22.26 20.04
CA LEU A 456 -29.78 21.58 20.05
C LEU A 456 -30.82 22.65 20.40
N GLY A 457 -31.57 23.09 19.39
CA GLY A 457 -32.63 24.07 19.53
C GLY A 457 -33.59 23.62 20.62
N GLY A 458 -33.69 24.43 21.68
CA GLY A 458 -34.67 24.25 22.73
C GLY A 458 -36.06 24.67 22.25
N ALA A 459 -37.01 23.76 22.52
CA ALA A 459 -38.48 23.89 22.50
C ALA A 459 -39.19 24.02 21.15
#